data_AF-A0A1F5DMM8-F1
#
_entry.id   AF-A0A1F5DMM8-F1
#
_cell.length_a   1.000
_cell.length_b   1.000
_cell.length_c   1.000
_cell.angle_alpha   90.00
_cell.angle_beta   90.00
_cell.angle_gamma   90.00
#
_symmetry.space_group_name_H-M   'P 1'
#
loop_
_entity.id
_entity.type
_entity.pdbx_description
1 polymer ?
#
loop_
_entity_poly.entity_id
_entity_poly.type
_entity_poly.pdbx_seq_one_letter_code
_entity_poly.pdbx_strand_id
1 'polypeptide(L)'
;MKFVGFYEVKPEEFAKVIPKFQEAYASRTTAPNKFPKILFDTHAMSVEGDKWKGLTIYDDPTEEQLNNLIIHYHPEVTFQFVQLSSASGFIPQFVKMKK
;
A
#
# COMPACT_ATOMS: atom_id res chain seq x y z
N MET A 1 2.41 -12.45 -5.22
CA MET A 1 3.30 -11.92 -4.15
C MET A 1 2.50 -10.94 -3.29
N LYS A 2 2.90 -10.64 -2.05
CA LYS A 2 2.18 -9.65 -1.23
C LYS A 2 3.02 -8.38 -1.11
N PHE A 3 2.39 -7.22 -1.05
CA PHE A 3 3.07 -5.95 -0.87
C PHE A 3 2.44 -5.17 0.26
N VAL A 4 3.27 -4.53 1.10
CA VAL A 4 2.81 -3.47 2.00
C VAL A 4 2.99 -2.15 1.28
N GLY A 5 1.93 -1.37 1.13
CA GLY A 5 2.02 0.04 0.76
C GLY A 5 1.94 0.88 2.01
N PHE A 6 3.03 1.53 2.38
CA PHE A 6 3.02 2.60 3.37
C PHE A 6 2.60 3.89 2.68
N TYR A 7 1.73 4.66 3.33
CA TYR A 7 1.34 5.98 2.87
C TYR A 7 1.73 7.04 3.89
N GLU A 8 2.07 8.22 3.39
CA GLU A 8 2.21 9.45 4.18
C GLU A 8 1.41 10.57 3.53
N VAL A 9 0.64 11.30 4.32
CA VAL A 9 -0.14 12.46 3.91
C VAL A 9 -0.03 13.55 4.97
N LYS A 10 0.03 14.81 4.53
CA LYS A 10 -0.04 15.96 5.45
C LYS A 10 -1.49 16.18 5.89
N PRO A 11 -1.77 16.53 7.16
CA PRO A 11 -3.13 16.75 7.65
C PRO A 11 -3.93 17.75 6.80
N GLU A 12 -3.28 18.80 6.29
CA GLU A 12 -3.94 19.86 5.50
C GLU A 12 -4.38 19.37 4.11
N GLU A 13 -3.72 18.34 3.59
CA GLU A 13 -4.02 17.73 2.29
C GLU A 13 -5.08 16.61 2.41
N PHE A 14 -5.41 16.18 3.63
CA PHE A 14 -6.28 15.03 3.87
C PHE A 14 -7.67 15.21 3.24
N ALA A 15 -8.24 16.41 3.32
CA ALA A 15 -9.54 16.71 2.72
C ALA A 15 -9.56 16.46 1.19
N LYS A 16 -8.43 16.67 0.50
CA LYS A 16 -8.29 16.40 -0.94
C LYS A 16 -8.10 14.91 -1.23
N VAL A 17 -7.59 14.14 -0.26
CA VAL A 17 -7.37 12.70 -0.38
C VAL A 17 -8.67 11.90 -0.22
N ILE A 18 -9.63 12.37 0.58
CA ILE A 18 -10.94 11.71 0.79
C ILE A 18 -11.63 11.32 -0.53
N PRO A 19 -11.89 12.23 -1.49
CA PRO A 19 -12.55 11.85 -2.74
C PRO A 19 -11.71 10.88 -3.58
N LYS A 20 -10.38 11.05 -3.60
CA LYS A 20 -9.45 10.13 -4.30
C LYS A 20 -9.51 8.72 -3.71
N PHE A 21 -9.62 8.62 -2.38
CA PHE A 21 -9.78 7.36 -1.67
C PHE A 21 -11.08 6.66 -2.05
N GLN A 22 -12.20 7.37 -2.05
CA GLN A 22 -13.50 6.83 -2.43
C GLN A 22 -13.52 6.33 -3.87
N GLU A 23 -12.93 7.09 -4.81
CA GLU A 23 -12.82 6.65 -6.21
C GLU A 23 -11.96 5.39 -6.34
N ALA A 24 -10.79 5.35 -5.70
CA ALA A 24 -9.90 4.19 -5.74
C ALA A 24 -10.55 2.95 -5.10
N TYR A 25 -11.33 3.14 -4.05
CA TYR A 25 -12.06 2.05 -3.40
C TYR A 25 -13.17 1.49 -4.31
N ALA A 26 -14.01 2.37 -4.88
CA ALA A 26 -15.08 1.97 -5.79
C ALA A 26 -14.57 1.32 -7.09
N SER A 27 -13.48 1.85 -7.66
CA SER A 27 -12.91 1.34 -8.91
C SER A 27 -12.27 -0.04 -8.79
N ARG A 28 -11.92 -0.52 -7.59
CA ARG A 28 -11.51 -1.93 -7.41
C ARG A 28 -12.64 -2.92 -7.73
N THR A 29 -13.89 -2.49 -7.61
CA THR A 29 -15.05 -3.30 -7.97
C THR A 29 -15.40 -3.17 -9.46
N THR A 30 -15.34 -1.96 -10.02
CA THR A 30 -15.78 -1.69 -11.40
C THR A 30 -14.67 -1.84 -12.45
N ALA A 31 -13.42 -1.69 -12.06
CA ALA A 31 -12.22 -1.81 -12.88
C ALA A 31 -11.11 -2.52 -12.09
N PRO A 32 -11.25 -3.84 -11.83
CA PRO A 32 -10.37 -4.59 -10.91
C PRO A 32 -8.89 -4.60 -11.31
N ASN A 33 -8.57 -4.25 -12.56
CA ASN A 33 -7.21 -4.16 -13.05
C ASN A 33 -6.57 -2.77 -12.84
N LYS A 34 -7.34 -1.73 -12.49
CA LYS A 34 -6.84 -0.34 -12.36
C LYS A 34 -5.98 -0.16 -11.11
N PHE A 35 -6.44 -0.65 -9.97
CA PHE A 35 -5.74 -0.55 -8.69
C PHE A 35 -5.53 -1.93 -8.06
N PRO A 36 -4.48 -2.10 -7.22
CA PRO A 36 -4.23 -3.35 -6.55
C PRO A 36 -5.40 -3.83 -5.70
N LYS A 37 -5.63 -5.14 -5.69
CA LYS A 37 -6.53 -5.77 -4.74
C LYS A 37 -6.01 -5.61 -3.32
N ILE A 38 -6.90 -5.24 -2.40
CA ILE A 38 -6.58 -5.09 -0.97
C ILE A 38 -6.75 -6.46 -0.29
N LEU A 39 -5.73 -6.87 0.46
CA LEU A 39 -5.73 -8.04 1.34
C LEU A 39 -5.92 -7.66 2.80
N PHE A 40 -5.38 -6.51 3.19
CA PHE A 40 -5.53 -5.91 4.52
C PHE A 40 -5.84 -4.44 4.35
N ASP A 41 -6.96 -4.00 4.92
CA ASP A 41 -7.51 -2.67 4.71
C ASP A 41 -6.55 -1.55 5.11
N THR A 42 -6.88 -0.34 4.63
CA THR A 42 -6.10 0.86 4.92
C THR A 42 -6.25 1.22 6.40
N HIS A 43 -5.14 1.19 7.13
CA HIS A 43 -5.11 1.54 8.55
C HIS A 43 -4.15 2.71 8.77
N ALA A 44 -4.63 3.70 9.53
CA ALA A 44 -3.77 4.75 10.05
C ALA A 44 -2.90 4.22 11.19
N MET A 45 -1.63 4.59 11.19
CA MET A 45 -0.73 4.39 12.30
C MET A 45 -0.77 5.64 13.19
N SER A 46 -0.94 5.45 14.49
CA SER A 46 -0.76 6.54 15.47
C SER A 46 0.75 6.74 15.65
N VAL A 47 1.32 7.65 14.86
CA VAL A 47 2.73 8.01 14.91
C VAL A 47 2.82 9.48 15.29
N GLU A 48 3.69 9.82 16.25
CA GLU A 48 3.98 11.22 16.57
C GLU A 48 4.61 11.92 15.35
N GLY A 49 4.12 13.12 15.02
CA GLY A 49 4.64 13.93 13.92
C GLY A 49 3.59 14.80 13.23
N ASP A 50 4.04 15.49 12.19
CA ASP A 50 3.26 16.39 11.34
C ASP A 50 2.66 15.68 10.11
N LYS A 51 2.79 14.36 10.02
CA LYS A 51 2.28 13.56 8.91
C LYS A 51 1.41 12.42 9.43
N TRP A 52 0.29 12.22 8.76
CA TRP A 52 -0.52 11.03 8.96
C TRP A 52 0.07 9.91 8.13
N LYS A 53 0.42 8.82 8.81
CA LYS A 53 1.02 7.65 8.20
C LYS A 53 0.08 6.47 8.33
N GLY A 54 0.21 5.52 7.43
CA GLY A 54 -0.51 4.26 7.56
C GLY A 54 -0.03 3.23 6.57
N LEU A 55 -0.76 2.13 6.51
CA LEU A 55 -0.44 1.03 5.60
C LEU A 55 -1.69 0.34 5.06
N THR A 56 -1.48 -0.33 3.94
CA THR A 56 -2.43 -1.24 3.29
C THR A 56 -1.63 -2.44 2.76
N ILE A 57 -2.15 -3.66 2.85
CA ILE A 57 -1.51 -4.83 2.22
C ILE A 57 -2.26 -5.18 0.95
N TYR A 58 -1.52 -5.34 -0.14
CA TYR A 58 -2.04 -5.69 -1.45
C TYR A 58 -1.72 -7.13 -1.83
N ASP A 59 -2.65 -7.73 -2.57
CA ASP A 59 -2.57 -9.08 -3.11
C ASP A 59 -2.10 -9.02 -4.57
N ASP A 60 -0.87 -9.47 -4.81
CA ASP A 60 -0.23 -9.63 -6.11
C ASP A 60 -0.37 -8.46 -7.09
N PRO A 61 0.01 -7.24 -6.69
CA PRO A 61 -0.09 -6.09 -7.59
C PRO A 61 0.87 -6.20 -8.78
N THR A 62 0.42 -5.76 -9.94
CA THR A 62 1.32 -5.46 -11.06
C THR A 62 2.00 -4.10 -10.84
N GLU A 63 3.13 -3.87 -11.52
CA GLU A 63 3.81 -2.58 -11.49
C GLU A 63 2.90 -1.44 -11.96
N GLU A 64 2.11 -1.67 -13.01
CA GLU A 64 1.12 -0.71 -13.51
C GLU A 64 0.09 -0.33 -12.45
N GLN A 65 -0.42 -1.30 -11.68
CA GLN A 65 -1.37 -1.04 -10.61
C GLN A 65 -0.75 -0.19 -9.48
N LEU A 66 0.52 -0.44 -9.12
CA LEU A 66 1.23 0.37 -8.14
C LEU A 66 1.48 1.79 -8.65
N ASN A 67 1.87 1.93 -9.92
CA ASN A 67 2.06 3.23 -10.57
C ASN A 67 0.74 4.03 -10.64
N ASN A 68 -0.37 3.36 -10.95
CA ASN A 68 -1.70 3.98 -10.94
C ASN A 68 -2.05 4.54 -9.55
N LEU A 69 -1.73 3.83 -8.46
CA LEU A 69 -1.90 4.37 -7.10
C LEU A 69 -1.06 5.62 -6.90
N ILE A 70 0.22 5.59 -7.25
CA ILE A 70 1.11 6.75 -7.09
C ILE A 70 0.54 7.96 -7.84
N ILE A 71 0.22 7.79 -9.12
CA ILE A 71 -0.27 8.87 -9.98
C ILE A 71 -1.60 9.42 -9.46
N HIS A 72 -2.51 8.54 -9.04
CA HIS A 72 -3.84 8.94 -8.57
C HIS A 72 -3.79 9.84 -7.33
N TYR A 73 -2.94 9.51 -6.37
CA TYR A 73 -2.85 10.26 -5.11
C TYR A 73 -1.76 11.33 -5.08
N HIS A 74 -0.92 11.43 -6.10
CA HIS A 74 0.04 12.52 -6.23
C HIS A 74 -0.70 13.87 -6.45
N PRO A 75 -0.20 14.99 -5.89
CA PRO A 75 0.95 15.14 -5.00
C PRO A 75 0.66 14.92 -3.50
N GLU A 76 -0.58 14.66 -3.12
CA GLU A 76 -1.01 14.71 -1.71
C GLU A 76 -0.52 13.54 -0.87
N VAL A 77 -0.35 12.35 -1.47
CA VAL A 77 0.12 11.15 -0.77
C VAL A 77 1.42 10.66 -1.36
N THR A 78 2.38 10.37 -0.49
CA THR A 78 3.59 9.62 -0.86
C THR A 78 3.40 8.16 -0.50
N PHE A 79 3.71 7.26 -1.43
CA PHE A 79 3.70 5.82 -1.19
C PHE A 79 5.11 5.23 -1.15
N GLN A 80 5.30 4.24 -0.28
CA GLN A 80 6.42 3.32 -0.33
C GLN A 80 5.88 1.90 -0.37
N PHE A 81 6.21 1.15 -1.43
CA PHE A 81 5.81 -0.24 -1.57
C PHE A 81 6.96 -1.18 -1.19
N VAL A 82 6.67 -2.15 -0.32
CA VAL A 82 7.62 -3.16 0.13
C VAL A 82 7.05 -4.54 -0.15
N GLN A 83 7.79 -5.33 -0.93
CA GLN A 83 7.42 -6.72 -1.18
C GLN A 83 7.60 -7.57 0.08
N LEU A 84 6.59 -8.38 0.40
CA LEU A 84 6.62 -9.33 1.50
C LEU A 84 7.03 -10.72 1.00
N SER A 85 8.12 -11.24 1.55
CA SER A 85 8.54 -12.63 1.40
C SER A 85 7.93 -13.51 2.48
N SER A 86 7.55 -14.75 2.13
CA SER A 86 7.03 -15.69 3.11
C SER A 86 8.15 -16.23 4.03
N ALA A 87 7.95 -16.11 5.34
CA ALA A 87 8.86 -16.67 6.33
C ALA A 87 8.99 -18.21 6.21
N SER A 88 7.93 -18.90 5.77
CA SER A 88 7.95 -20.36 5.59
C SER A 88 8.97 -20.84 4.55
N GLY A 89 9.32 -20.01 3.57
CA GLY A 89 10.36 -20.32 2.58
C GLY A 89 11.75 -19.87 3.00
N PHE A 90 11.84 -18.71 3.66
CA PHE A 90 13.12 -18.11 4.06
C PHE A 90 13.77 -18.83 5.25
N ILE A 91 13.01 -19.18 6.30
CA ILE A 91 13.56 -19.77 7.53
C ILE A 91 14.32 -21.09 7.26
N PRO A 92 13.78 -22.06 6.49
CA PRO A 92 14.50 -23.30 6.20
C PRO A 92 15.82 -23.09 5.44
N GLN A 93 15.88 -22.11 4.53
CA GLN A 93 17.09 -21.77 3.79
C GLN A 93 18.14 -21.15 4.71
N PHE A 94 17.71 -20.22 5.57
CA PHE A 94 18.59 -19.57 6.53
C PHE A 94 19.19 -20.57 7.55
N VAL A 95 18.39 -21.50 8.05
CA VAL A 95 18.87 -22.57 8.95
C VAL A 95 19.87 -23.49 8.26
N LYS A 96 19.70 -23.79 6.96
CA LYS A 96 20.68 -24.56 6.18
C LYS A 96 22.01 -23.82 6.00
N MET A 97 21.98 -22.50 5.78
CA MET A 97 23.21 -21.70 5.60
C MET A 97 24.04 -21.55 6.88
N LYS A 98 23.42 -21.67 8.06
CA LYS A 98 24.12 -21.59 9.35
C LYS A 98 24.75 -22.91 9.83
N LYS A 99 24.41 -24.03 9.19
CA LYS A 99 25.01 -25.35 9.45
C LYS A 99 26.16 -25.59 8.49
#